data_AF-A0A920S3Y0-F1
#
_entry.id   AF-A0A920S3Y0-F1
#
_cell.length_a   1.000
_cell.length_b   1.000
_cell.length_c   1.000
_cell.angle_alpha   90.00
_cell.angle_beta   90.00
_cell.angle_gamma   90.00
#
_symmetry.space_group_name_H-M   'P 1'
#
loop_
_entity.id
_entity.type
_entity.pdbx_description
1 polymer ?
#
loop_
_entity_poly.entity_id
_entity_poly.type
_entity_poly.pdbx_seq_one_letter_code
_entity_poly.pdbx_strand_id
1 'polypeptide(L)'
;MNSLNEEPRFLYEDKPARKDLVVADYSAMVAATKKARGSAFRRLPRAKVVVRAVPEYSEKTAGGGYYMSPALDGSRPGVFYANLYDIKQTPKYGMRALVFHEAIPGHHFQNAINIENEDLTLYRKYGYGTSAFSEGWALYAERLALEFGLGGSPYDELGVLQSELFRAVRLVVDTGVHSKSWTREEAIDYMKNTTGMSNTEVVVEIERYIVWPGPNLQLQDGYVENSEPTGVG
;
A
#
# COMPACT_ATOMS: atom_id res chain seq x y z
N MET A 1 -1.54 18.82 6.29
CA MET A 1 -1.14 17.43 6.57
C MET A 1 -0.09 17.36 7.68
N ASN A 2 1.04 18.08 7.57
CA ASN A 2 2.16 18.01 8.53
C ASN A 2 1.78 18.11 10.00
N SER A 3 0.85 19.02 10.36
CA SER A 3 0.41 19.17 11.75
C SER A 3 -0.30 17.92 12.30
N LEU A 4 -1.08 17.20 11.48
CA LEU A 4 -1.78 15.98 11.91
C LEU A 4 -0.80 14.84 12.20
N ASN A 5 0.31 14.79 11.46
CA ASN A 5 1.37 13.80 11.65
C ASN A 5 2.14 13.98 12.97
N GLU A 6 2.00 15.11 13.63
CA GLU A 6 2.61 15.35 14.94
C GLU A 6 1.63 15.24 16.11
N GLU A 7 0.33 15.04 15.83
CA GLU A 7 -0.68 14.96 16.89
C GLU A 7 -0.57 13.62 17.66
N PRO A 8 -0.40 13.65 18.99
CA PRO A 8 -0.18 12.43 19.79
C PRO A 8 -1.28 11.36 19.63
N ARG A 9 -2.52 11.75 19.31
CA ARG A 9 -3.62 10.79 19.09
C ARG A 9 -3.40 9.87 17.89
N PHE A 10 -2.68 10.32 16.86
CA PHE A 10 -2.39 9.54 15.65
C PHE A 10 -1.06 8.79 15.72
N LEU A 11 -0.28 9.00 16.78
CA LEU A 11 1.01 8.36 16.95
C LEU A 11 0.90 7.15 17.88
N TYR A 12 1.75 6.17 17.64
CA TYR A 12 2.03 5.12 18.61
C TYR A 12 3.12 5.59 19.57
N GLU A 13 2.99 5.18 20.82
CA GLU A 13 4.05 5.40 21.79
C GLU A 13 5.25 4.51 21.48
N ASP A 14 6.43 5.07 21.62
CA ASP A 14 7.69 4.40 21.33
C ASP A 14 8.13 3.50 22.51
N LYS A 15 7.39 2.41 22.73
CA LYS A 15 7.64 1.42 23.80
C LYS A 15 8.20 0.10 23.24
N PRO A 16 8.88 -0.75 24.02
CA PRO A 16 9.45 -2.00 23.51
C PRO A 16 8.45 -2.92 22.78
N ALA A 17 7.21 -3.03 23.26
CA ALA A 17 6.15 -3.85 22.66
C ALA A 17 5.42 -3.17 21.48
N ARG A 18 5.92 -2.03 20.99
CA ARG A 18 5.23 -1.21 19.99
C ARG A 18 4.98 -1.94 18.67
N LYS A 19 5.94 -2.77 18.22
CA LYS A 19 5.80 -3.53 16.97
C LYS A 19 4.63 -4.51 17.04
N ASP A 20 4.51 -5.21 18.18
CA ASP A 20 3.42 -6.17 18.41
C ASP A 20 2.06 -5.47 18.46
N LEU A 21 1.97 -4.28 19.08
CA LEU A 21 0.75 -3.48 19.11
C LEU A 21 0.31 -3.07 17.70
N VAL A 22 1.23 -2.54 16.88
CA VAL A 22 0.88 -2.11 15.52
C VAL A 22 0.52 -3.30 14.63
N VAL A 23 1.22 -4.42 14.74
CA VAL A 23 0.87 -5.67 14.03
C VAL A 23 -0.52 -6.17 14.45
N ALA A 24 -0.86 -6.08 15.73
CA ALA A 24 -2.19 -6.45 16.23
C ALA A 24 -3.29 -5.53 15.67
N ASP A 25 -3.05 -4.22 15.64
CA ASP A 25 -4.00 -3.25 15.08
C ASP A 25 -4.20 -3.46 13.57
N TYR A 26 -3.13 -3.65 12.80
CA TYR A 26 -3.24 -4.01 11.39
C TYR A 26 -4.00 -5.32 11.19
N SER A 27 -3.73 -6.34 12.01
CA SER A 27 -4.44 -7.62 11.95
C SER A 27 -5.93 -7.47 12.25
N ALA A 28 -6.29 -6.62 13.22
CA ALA A 28 -7.68 -6.29 13.53
C ALA A 28 -8.36 -5.55 12.37
N MET A 29 -7.67 -4.60 11.73
CA MET A 29 -8.17 -3.91 10.54
C MET A 29 -8.42 -4.88 9.39
N VAL A 30 -7.50 -5.79 9.10
CA VAL A 30 -7.67 -6.83 8.08
C VAL A 30 -8.89 -7.71 8.38
N ALA A 31 -9.06 -8.14 9.63
CA ALA A 31 -10.21 -8.94 10.05
C ALA A 31 -11.54 -8.17 9.93
N ALA A 32 -11.55 -6.89 10.31
CA ALA A 32 -12.70 -6.02 10.19
C ALA A 32 -13.08 -5.82 8.72
N THR A 33 -12.12 -5.53 7.84
CA THR A 33 -12.36 -5.39 6.40
C THR A 33 -12.89 -6.68 5.78
N LYS A 34 -12.33 -7.83 6.16
CA LYS A 34 -12.79 -9.15 5.72
C LYS A 34 -14.26 -9.39 6.10
N LYS A 35 -14.68 -8.92 7.28
CA LYS A 35 -16.08 -9.05 7.77
C LYS A 35 -17.01 -8.04 7.10
N ALA A 36 -16.57 -6.80 6.93
CA ALA A 36 -17.41 -5.68 6.51
C ALA A 36 -17.59 -5.56 4.99
N ARG A 37 -16.77 -6.21 4.17
CA ARG A 37 -16.90 -6.21 2.69
C ARG A 37 -18.28 -6.61 2.15
N GLY A 38 -19.15 -7.21 2.97
CA GLY A 38 -20.52 -7.53 2.59
C GLY A 38 -20.60 -8.34 1.28
N SER A 39 -21.50 -7.93 0.38
CA SER A 39 -21.68 -8.49 -0.95
C SER A 39 -20.82 -7.84 -2.04
N ALA A 40 -19.88 -6.95 -1.68
CA ALA A 40 -19.01 -6.27 -2.64
C ALA A 40 -18.25 -7.24 -3.55
N PHE A 41 -17.86 -8.39 -2.99
CA PHE A 41 -17.14 -9.42 -3.71
C PHE A 41 -17.86 -10.76 -3.63
N ARG A 42 -18.19 -11.32 -4.80
CA ARG A 42 -18.74 -12.69 -4.92
C ARG A 42 -17.67 -13.77 -4.66
N ARG A 43 -16.46 -13.49 -5.18
CA ARG A 43 -15.18 -14.19 -5.06
C ARG A 43 -14.41 -13.89 -3.78
N LEU A 44 -14.08 -14.83 -2.90
CA LEU A 44 -13.13 -14.57 -1.80
C LEU A 44 -11.93 -15.52 -1.86
N PRO A 45 -10.69 -15.06 -1.58
CA PRO A 45 -9.55 -15.95 -1.46
C PRO A 45 -9.75 -17.00 -0.36
N ARG A 46 -9.33 -18.24 -0.63
CA ARG A 46 -9.19 -19.30 0.37
C ARG A 46 -7.93 -19.11 1.20
N ALA A 47 -6.85 -18.66 0.58
CA ALA A 47 -5.58 -18.38 1.23
C ALA A 47 -5.77 -17.35 2.35
N LYS A 48 -5.11 -17.59 3.49
CA LYS A 48 -5.10 -16.64 4.59
C LYS A 48 -4.08 -15.52 4.30
N VAL A 49 -4.31 -14.36 4.92
CA VAL A 49 -3.30 -13.29 5.06
C VAL A 49 -2.96 -13.12 6.53
N VAL A 50 -1.67 -12.91 6.81
CA VAL A 50 -1.16 -12.59 8.15
C VAL A 50 -0.34 -11.30 8.07
N VAL A 51 -0.36 -10.51 9.13
CA VAL A 51 0.46 -9.30 9.24
C VAL A 51 1.74 -9.62 10.00
N ARG A 52 2.87 -9.09 9.53
CA ARG A 52 4.17 -9.21 10.20
C ARG A 52 4.91 -7.88 10.13
N ALA A 53 5.81 -7.63 11.09
CA ALA A 53 6.79 -6.57 10.94
C ALA A 53 7.82 -6.96 9.86
N VAL A 54 8.33 -5.98 9.11
CA VAL A 54 9.49 -6.17 8.24
C VAL A 54 10.67 -6.70 9.08
N PRO A 55 11.43 -7.69 8.59
CA PRO A 55 12.61 -8.20 9.29
C PRO A 55 13.67 -7.13 9.54
N GLU A 56 14.29 -7.17 10.72
CA GLU A 56 15.27 -6.15 11.19
C GLU A 56 16.43 -5.92 10.22
N TYR A 57 16.86 -6.95 9.49
CA TYR A 57 17.95 -6.81 8.52
C TYR A 57 17.60 -5.94 7.30
N SER A 58 16.32 -5.64 7.07
CA SER A 58 15.81 -4.93 5.89
C SER A 58 14.93 -3.72 6.20
N GLU A 59 14.55 -3.51 7.46
CA GLU A 59 13.56 -2.49 7.85
C GLU A 59 14.01 -1.04 7.56
N LYS A 60 15.31 -0.77 7.49
CA LYS A 60 15.85 0.57 7.20
C LYS A 60 15.72 1.00 5.74
N THR A 61 15.59 0.04 4.82
CA THR A 61 15.57 0.29 3.37
C THR A 61 14.27 -0.18 2.72
N ALA A 62 13.39 -0.83 3.47
CA ALA A 62 12.05 -1.19 3.00
C ALA A 62 11.13 0.04 2.96
N GLY A 63 10.17 0.04 2.04
CA GLY A 63 9.07 1.02 2.05
C GLY A 63 8.14 0.84 3.27
N GLY A 64 7.08 1.65 3.35
CA GLY A 64 6.14 1.62 4.49
C GLY A 64 5.43 0.27 4.71
N GLY A 65 5.27 -0.53 3.66
CA GLY A 65 4.78 -1.90 3.70
C GLY A 65 4.98 -2.61 2.37
N TYR A 66 4.77 -3.92 2.35
CA TYR A 66 4.72 -4.72 1.13
C TYR A 66 3.98 -6.04 1.34
N TYR A 67 3.45 -6.60 0.25
CA TYR A 67 2.78 -7.88 0.24
C TYR A 67 3.64 -9.01 -0.35
N MET A 68 3.55 -10.18 0.28
CA MET A 68 4.11 -11.44 -0.23
C MET A 68 2.99 -12.46 -0.47
N SER A 69 2.84 -12.90 -1.72
CA SER A 69 1.85 -13.88 -2.16
C SER A 69 1.92 -15.22 -1.39
N PRO A 70 0.79 -15.95 -1.24
CA PRO A 70 0.77 -17.27 -0.63
C PRO A 70 1.55 -18.30 -1.47
N ALA A 71 1.98 -19.39 -0.83
CA ALA A 71 2.56 -20.51 -1.55
C ALA A 71 1.48 -21.28 -2.34
N LEU A 72 1.85 -21.79 -3.52
CA LEU A 72 0.94 -22.52 -4.41
C LEU A 72 0.37 -23.80 -3.75
N ASP A 73 1.20 -24.48 -2.98
CA ASP A 73 0.86 -25.71 -2.26
C ASP A 73 0.09 -25.45 -0.94
N GLY A 74 -0.17 -24.18 -0.62
CA GLY A 74 -0.85 -23.77 0.61
C GLY A 74 0.00 -23.85 1.88
N SER A 75 1.29 -24.21 1.79
CA SER A 75 2.19 -24.34 2.95
C SER A 75 2.42 -23.02 3.68
N ARG A 76 2.31 -21.88 2.97
CA ARG A 76 2.54 -20.54 3.50
C ARG A 76 1.37 -19.60 3.16
N PRO A 77 0.83 -18.84 4.14
CA PRO A 77 -0.17 -17.81 3.86
C PRO A 77 0.44 -16.63 3.09
N GLY A 78 -0.43 -15.77 2.56
CA GLY A 78 -0.03 -14.43 2.15
C GLY A 78 0.45 -13.64 3.37
N VAL A 79 1.43 -12.77 3.20
CA VAL A 79 1.98 -11.97 4.29
C VAL A 79 1.96 -10.50 3.90
N PHE A 80 1.26 -9.69 4.70
CA PHE A 80 1.40 -8.24 4.67
C PHE A 80 2.50 -7.86 5.66
N TYR A 81 3.63 -7.36 5.14
CA TYR A 81 4.72 -6.83 5.94
C TYR A 81 4.52 -5.32 6.14
N ALA A 82 4.43 -4.89 7.39
CA ALA A 82 4.41 -3.48 7.78
C ALA A 82 5.81 -3.06 8.24
N ASN A 83 6.33 -1.95 7.72
CA ASN A 83 7.60 -1.42 8.17
C ASN A 83 7.42 -0.59 9.44
N LEU A 84 8.02 -1.06 10.53
CA LEU A 84 7.87 -0.48 11.87
C LEU A 84 9.22 -0.01 12.43
N TYR A 85 10.17 0.30 11.54
CA TYR A 85 11.49 0.82 11.91
C TYR A 85 11.36 2.14 12.69
N ASP A 86 10.69 3.13 12.11
CA ASP A 86 10.31 4.38 12.79
C ASP A 86 8.80 4.45 12.97
N ILE A 87 8.35 4.07 14.16
CA ILE A 87 6.92 3.96 14.45
C ILE A 87 6.18 5.31 14.41
N LYS A 88 6.89 6.41 14.64
CA LYS A 88 6.28 7.75 14.63
C LYS A 88 5.89 8.17 13.22
N GLN A 89 6.31 7.42 12.21
CA GLN A 89 6.06 7.68 10.80
C GLN A 89 4.86 6.93 10.26
N THR A 90 4.27 6.01 11.03
CA THR A 90 3.02 5.35 10.67
C THR A 90 1.87 6.01 11.42
N PRO A 91 1.32 7.14 10.92
CA PRO A 91 0.14 7.73 11.54
C PRO A 91 -1.02 6.75 11.46
N LYS A 92 -1.76 6.59 12.56
CA LYS A 92 -2.90 5.68 12.65
C LYS A 92 -3.93 5.89 11.54
N TYR A 93 -4.11 7.13 11.10
CA TYR A 93 -5.06 7.48 10.05
C TYR A 93 -4.66 6.94 8.66
N GLY A 94 -3.37 6.67 8.42
CA GLY A 94 -2.86 6.09 7.17
C GLY A 94 -2.90 4.55 7.14
N MET A 95 -3.07 3.90 8.30
CA MET A 95 -2.99 2.44 8.40
C MET A 95 -4.06 1.71 7.59
N ARG A 96 -5.28 2.25 7.53
CA ARG A 96 -6.36 1.62 6.74
C ARG A 96 -6.08 1.64 5.25
N ALA A 97 -5.54 2.75 4.73
CA ALA A 97 -5.14 2.84 3.34
C ALA A 97 -4.13 1.73 3.01
N LEU A 98 -3.12 1.54 3.85
CA LEU A 98 -2.14 0.46 3.66
C LEU A 98 -2.76 -0.95 3.77
N VAL A 99 -3.72 -1.16 4.67
CA VAL A 99 -4.47 -2.44 4.77
C VAL A 99 -5.27 -2.72 3.50
N PHE A 100 -5.95 -1.72 2.96
CA PHE A 100 -6.72 -1.87 1.73
C PHE A 100 -5.81 -2.16 0.55
N HIS A 101 -4.64 -1.51 0.49
CA HIS A 101 -3.64 -1.70 -0.55
C HIS A 101 -2.98 -3.09 -0.49
N GLU A 102 -2.41 -3.49 0.65
CA GLU A 102 -1.57 -4.69 0.75
C GLU A 102 -2.37 -5.97 1.00
N ALA A 103 -3.52 -5.85 1.67
CA ALA A 103 -4.31 -7.00 2.09
C ALA A 103 -5.65 -7.07 1.33
N ILE A 104 -6.74 -6.68 1.99
CA ILE A 104 -8.08 -6.83 1.46
C ILE A 104 -8.68 -5.43 1.33
N PRO A 105 -9.15 -5.02 0.13
CA PRO A 105 -9.33 -5.82 -1.09
C PRO A 105 -8.18 -5.74 -2.12
N GLY A 106 -7.00 -5.23 -1.77
CA GLY A 106 -5.87 -5.05 -2.68
C GLY A 106 -5.04 -6.30 -2.99
N HIS A 107 -3.73 -6.23 -2.82
CA HIS A 107 -2.77 -7.21 -3.31
C HIS A 107 -3.04 -8.64 -2.86
N HIS A 108 -3.31 -8.89 -1.58
CA HIS A 108 -3.63 -10.25 -1.14
C HIS A 108 -4.84 -10.80 -1.87
N PHE A 109 -5.88 -9.99 -2.02
CA PHE A 109 -7.12 -10.41 -2.64
C PHE A 109 -6.93 -10.77 -4.11
N GLN A 110 -6.29 -9.89 -4.90
CA GLN A 110 -6.05 -10.10 -6.32
C GLN A 110 -5.08 -11.26 -6.57
N ASN A 111 -3.94 -11.29 -5.87
CA ASN A 111 -2.93 -12.33 -6.08
C ASN A 111 -3.44 -13.72 -5.66
N ALA A 112 -4.10 -13.82 -4.50
CA ALA A 112 -4.59 -15.11 -4.03
C ALA A 112 -5.70 -15.67 -4.94
N ILE A 113 -6.62 -14.82 -5.44
CA ILE A 113 -7.62 -15.26 -6.44
C ILE A 113 -6.94 -15.76 -7.71
N ASN A 114 -5.90 -15.06 -8.20
CA ASN A 114 -5.18 -15.46 -9.40
C ASN A 114 -4.49 -16.83 -9.22
N ILE A 115 -3.80 -17.03 -8.10
CA ILE A 115 -3.12 -18.29 -7.77
C ILE A 115 -4.11 -19.45 -7.63
N GLU A 116 -5.26 -19.21 -6.99
CA GLU A 116 -6.32 -20.20 -6.76
C GLU A 116 -7.17 -20.53 -7.99
N ASN A 117 -6.96 -19.84 -9.11
CA ASN A 117 -7.71 -20.09 -10.34
C ASN A 117 -7.18 -21.32 -11.07
N GLU A 118 -7.91 -22.42 -11.05
CA GLU A 118 -7.50 -23.70 -11.65
C GLU A 118 -7.50 -23.68 -13.19
N ASP A 119 -8.20 -22.73 -13.80
CA ASP A 119 -8.29 -22.58 -15.27
C ASP A 119 -7.06 -21.86 -15.86
N LEU A 120 -6.16 -21.33 -15.02
CA LEU A 120 -4.97 -20.60 -15.45
C LEU A 120 -3.73 -21.48 -15.48
N THR A 121 -2.89 -21.27 -16.49
CA THR A 121 -1.54 -21.85 -16.55
C THR A 121 -0.65 -21.24 -15.47
N LEU A 122 0.40 -21.96 -15.06
CA LEU A 122 1.40 -21.42 -14.11
C LEU A 122 1.99 -20.09 -14.58
N TYR A 123 2.19 -19.91 -15.89
CA TYR A 123 2.66 -18.65 -16.45
C TYR A 123 1.66 -17.50 -16.22
N ARG A 124 0.35 -17.72 -16.36
CA ARG A 124 -0.64 -16.68 -16.06
C ARG A 124 -0.81 -16.40 -14.56
N LYS A 125 -0.49 -17.38 -13.71
CA LYS A 125 -0.49 -17.21 -12.26
C LYS A 125 0.70 -16.39 -11.74
N TYR A 126 1.87 -16.53 -12.36
CA TYR A 126 3.13 -15.99 -11.84
C TYR A 126 4.02 -15.23 -12.83
N GLY A 127 4.01 -15.60 -14.11
CA GLY A 127 4.92 -15.06 -15.13
C GLY A 127 4.36 -13.89 -15.94
N TYR A 128 3.03 -13.75 -15.99
CA TYR A 128 2.33 -12.63 -16.64
C TYR A 128 1.79 -11.69 -15.57
N GLY A 129 2.67 -10.88 -14.98
CA GLY A 129 2.29 -9.80 -14.07
C GLY A 129 2.84 -8.49 -14.59
N THR A 130 1.96 -7.55 -14.92
CA THR A 130 2.36 -6.15 -15.14
C THR A 130 2.25 -5.42 -13.81
N SER A 131 3.23 -4.60 -13.47
CA SER A 131 3.16 -3.73 -12.27
C SER A 131 1.93 -2.83 -12.36
N ALA A 132 1.61 -2.32 -13.54
CA ALA A 132 0.43 -1.50 -13.79
C ALA A 132 -0.89 -2.16 -13.34
N PHE A 133 -1.13 -3.44 -13.68
CA PHE A 133 -2.36 -4.11 -13.28
C PHE A 133 -2.43 -4.36 -11.78
N SER A 134 -1.35 -4.90 -11.19
CA SER A 134 -1.33 -5.28 -9.77
C SER A 134 -1.42 -4.05 -8.86
N GLU A 135 -0.73 -2.98 -9.20
CA GLU A 135 -0.64 -1.75 -8.39
C GLU A 135 -1.82 -0.83 -8.67
N GLY A 136 -2.26 -0.74 -9.93
CA GLY A 136 -3.51 -0.07 -10.30
C GLY A 136 -4.72 -0.67 -9.58
N TRP A 137 -4.79 -2.01 -9.47
CA TRP A 137 -5.81 -2.68 -8.67
C TRP A 137 -5.73 -2.30 -7.18
N ALA A 138 -4.52 -2.29 -6.60
CA ALA A 138 -4.35 -1.97 -5.19
C ALA A 138 -4.77 -0.51 -4.88
N LEU A 139 -4.45 0.43 -5.77
CA LEU A 139 -4.92 1.82 -5.67
C LEU A 139 -6.43 1.94 -5.82
N TYR A 140 -7.01 1.25 -6.80
CA TYR A 140 -8.45 1.17 -6.98
C TYR A 140 -9.14 0.59 -5.73
N ALA A 141 -8.56 -0.45 -5.14
CA ALA A 141 -9.06 -1.10 -3.94
C ALA A 141 -9.09 -0.17 -2.71
N GLU A 142 -8.15 0.77 -2.58
CA GLU A 142 -8.19 1.79 -1.53
C GLU A 142 -9.42 2.69 -1.64
N ARG A 143 -9.70 3.18 -2.85
CA ARG A 143 -10.88 4.02 -3.12
C ARG A 143 -12.18 3.24 -2.95
N LEU A 144 -12.23 2.05 -3.55
CA LEU A 144 -13.37 1.15 -3.47
C LEU A 144 -13.74 0.80 -2.02
N ALA A 145 -12.74 0.64 -1.15
CA ALA A 145 -12.98 0.37 0.25
C ALA A 145 -13.74 1.50 0.96
N LEU A 146 -13.45 2.77 0.62
CA LEU A 146 -14.21 3.91 1.13
C LEU A 146 -15.66 3.92 0.63
N GLU A 147 -15.88 3.60 -0.65
CA GLU A 147 -17.22 3.54 -1.26
C GLU A 147 -18.11 2.48 -0.61
N PHE A 148 -17.52 1.40 -0.10
CA PHE A 148 -18.22 0.37 0.68
C PHE A 148 -18.38 0.72 2.17
N GLY A 149 -18.00 1.93 2.59
CA GLY A 149 -18.12 2.37 3.98
C GLY A 149 -17.13 1.69 4.92
N LEU A 150 -15.99 1.21 4.41
CA LEU A 150 -14.93 0.59 5.24
C LEU A 150 -14.02 1.62 5.91
N GLY A 151 -14.14 2.90 5.55
CA GLY A 151 -13.58 4.03 6.28
C GLY A 151 -14.36 4.24 7.58
N GLY A 152 -13.70 4.05 8.73
CA GLY A 152 -14.33 4.15 10.05
C GLY A 152 -14.41 5.59 10.57
N SER A 153 -13.69 6.53 9.95
CA SER A 153 -13.67 7.94 10.31
C SER A 153 -13.25 8.83 9.14
N PRO A 154 -13.52 10.16 9.20
CA PRO A 154 -12.99 11.11 8.23
C PRO A 154 -11.45 11.10 8.11
N TYR A 155 -10.75 10.67 9.16
CA TYR A 155 -9.29 10.55 9.13
C TYR A 155 -8.83 9.35 8.30
N ASP A 156 -9.62 8.27 8.25
CA ASP A 156 -9.31 7.13 7.40
C ASP A 156 -9.44 7.50 5.91
N GLU A 157 -10.46 8.29 5.57
CA GLU A 157 -10.60 8.87 4.22
C GLU A 157 -9.44 9.80 3.89
N LEU A 158 -9.04 10.66 4.83
CA LEU A 158 -7.86 11.50 4.69
C LEU A 158 -6.59 10.67 4.46
N GLY A 159 -6.44 9.53 5.15
CA GLY A 159 -5.33 8.60 4.95
C GLY A 159 -5.29 8.03 3.54
N VAL A 160 -6.44 7.62 2.99
CA VAL A 160 -6.54 7.16 1.59
C VAL A 160 -6.23 8.29 0.61
N LEU A 161 -6.72 9.51 0.85
CA LEU A 161 -6.39 10.66 0.00
C LEU A 161 -4.90 11.02 0.07
N GLN A 162 -4.26 10.89 1.24
CA GLN A 162 -2.80 11.05 1.36
C GLN A 162 -2.07 9.98 0.56
N SER A 163 -2.55 8.75 0.64
CA SER A 163 -2.04 7.59 -0.07
C SER A 163 -2.07 7.82 -1.58
N GLU A 164 -3.20 8.31 -2.10
CA GLU A 164 -3.38 8.67 -3.51
C GLU A 164 -2.49 9.85 -3.93
N LEU A 165 -2.46 10.93 -3.14
CA LEU A 165 -1.59 12.09 -3.38
C LEU A 165 -0.11 11.69 -3.43
N PHE A 166 0.32 10.79 -2.55
CA PHE A 166 1.68 10.27 -2.55
C PHE A 166 2.01 9.57 -3.88
N ARG A 167 1.12 8.72 -4.43
CA ARG A 167 1.36 8.10 -5.74
C ARG A 167 1.39 9.12 -6.87
N ALA A 168 0.53 10.14 -6.84
CA ALA A 168 0.60 11.26 -7.80
C ALA A 168 1.95 11.98 -7.74
N VAL A 169 2.45 12.24 -6.54
CA VAL A 169 3.75 12.85 -6.32
C VAL A 169 4.90 11.97 -6.83
N ARG A 170 4.77 10.64 -6.79
CA ARG A 170 5.77 9.72 -7.37
C ARG A 170 6.04 10.02 -8.84
N LEU A 171 5.01 10.29 -9.64
CA LEU A 171 5.19 10.67 -11.05
C LEU A 171 6.02 11.95 -11.19
N VAL A 172 5.72 12.95 -10.35
CA VAL A 172 6.40 14.24 -10.40
C VAL A 172 7.87 14.11 -9.98
N VAL A 173 8.17 13.38 -8.90
CA VAL A 173 9.56 13.23 -8.44
C VAL A 173 10.38 12.31 -9.35
N ASP A 174 9.79 11.25 -9.89
CA ASP A 174 10.48 10.32 -10.82
C ASP A 174 10.87 11.06 -12.11
N THR A 175 9.91 11.78 -12.71
CA THR A 175 10.20 12.62 -13.89
C THR A 175 11.09 13.82 -13.55
N GLY A 176 10.94 14.39 -12.35
CA GLY A 176 11.79 15.44 -11.82
C GLY A 176 13.26 15.03 -11.83
N VAL A 177 13.58 13.91 -11.18
CA VAL A 177 14.94 13.38 -11.07
C VAL A 177 15.47 12.93 -12.43
N HIS A 178 14.70 12.13 -13.17
CA HIS A 178 15.22 11.42 -14.36
C HIS A 178 15.10 12.19 -15.68
N SER A 179 14.24 13.21 -15.76
CA SER A 179 14.02 13.99 -16.99
C SER A 179 14.23 15.50 -16.80
N LYS A 180 14.00 16.03 -15.58
CA LYS A 180 14.15 17.46 -15.28
C LYS A 180 15.41 17.79 -14.47
N SER A 181 16.27 16.80 -14.23
CA SER A 181 17.53 16.94 -13.50
C SER A 181 17.39 17.52 -12.09
N TRP A 182 16.27 17.22 -11.41
CA TRP A 182 16.14 17.53 -9.98
C TRP A 182 17.22 16.79 -9.19
N THR A 183 17.80 17.49 -8.24
CA THR A 183 18.65 16.92 -7.21
C THR A 183 17.82 16.05 -6.25
N ARG A 184 18.51 15.17 -5.52
CA ARG A 184 17.89 14.36 -4.47
C ARG A 184 17.18 15.24 -3.45
N GLU A 185 17.80 16.35 -3.07
CA GLU A 185 17.29 17.29 -2.07
C GLU A 185 16.03 18.01 -2.56
N GLU A 186 15.99 18.47 -3.81
CA GLU A 186 14.78 19.06 -4.41
C GLU A 186 13.60 18.07 -4.45
N ALA A 187 13.87 16.80 -4.77
CA ALA A 187 12.84 15.76 -4.79
C ALA A 187 12.31 15.45 -3.37
N ILE A 188 13.19 15.41 -2.37
CA ILE A 188 12.81 15.24 -0.95
C ILE A 188 11.93 16.41 -0.49
N ASP A 189 12.37 17.65 -0.75
CA ASP A 189 11.64 18.83 -0.32
C ASP A 189 10.27 18.93 -1.00
N TYR A 190 10.19 18.63 -2.31
CA TYR A 190 8.93 18.60 -3.03
C TYR A 190 7.97 17.57 -2.44
N MET A 191 8.42 16.32 -2.26
CA MET A 191 7.56 15.26 -1.76
C MET A 191 7.08 15.55 -0.34
N LYS A 192 7.99 15.93 0.55
CA LYS A 192 7.66 16.25 1.95
C LYS A 192 6.66 17.40 2.06
N ASN A 193 6.86 18.48 1.30
CA ASN A 193 5.96 19.64 1.36
C ASN A 193 4.58 19.36 0.75
N THR A 194 4.49 18.42 -0.20
CA THR A 194 3.25 18.11 -0.91
C THR A 194 2.41 17.05 -0.18
N THR A 195 3.03 15.94 0.23
CA THR A 195 2.30 14.79 0.84
C THR A 195 2.17 14.94 2.35
N GLY A 196 3.10 15.67 2.96
CA GLY A 196 3.29 15.77 4.39
C GLY A 196 3.71 14.50 5.09
N MET A 197 4.32 13.56 4.36
CA MET A 197 4.95 12.37 4.91
C MET A 197 6.18 12.71 5.77
N SER A 198 6.61 11.73 6.56
CA SER A 198 7.76 11.88 7.43
C SER A 198 9.08 11.98 6.64
N ASN A 199 10.11 12.57 7.26
CA ASN A 199 11.39 12.75 6.59
C ASN A 199 12.08 11.43 6.21
N THR A 200 12.01 10.40 7.07
CA THR A 200 12.69 9.13 6.77
C THR A 200 11.95 8.38 5.67
N GLU A 201 10.62 8.33 5.67
CA GLU A 201 9.87 7.73 4.55
C GLU A 201 10.19 8.43 3.23
N VAL A 202 10.17 9.76 3.20
CA VAL A 202 10.48 10.52 1.98
C VAL A 202 11.90 10.23 1.50
N VAL A 203 12.89 10.21 2.39
CA VAL A 203 14.27 9.89 2.03
C VAL A 203 14.39 8.48 1.44
N VAL A 204 13.80 7.48 2.09
CA VAL A 204 13.83 6.08 1.61
C VAL A 204 13.19 5.97 0.23
N GLU A 205 12.04 6.63 0.02
CA GLU A 205 11.34 6.60 -1.26
C GLU A 205 12.14 7.29 -2.38
N ILE A 206 12.67 8.50 -2.15
CA ILE A 206 13.49 9.20 -3.16
C ILE A 206 14.75 8.40 -3.51
N GLU A 207 15.43 7.82 -2.52
CA GLU A 207 16.61 6.99 -2.77
C GLU A 207 16.28 5.74 -3.59
N ARG A 208 15.11 5.13 -3.37
CA ARG A 208 14.64 4.01 -4.21
C ARG A 208 14.40 4.44 -5.65
N TYR A 209 13.83 5.63 -5.88
CA TYR A 209 13.55 6.11 -7.25
C TYR A 209 14.81 6.45 -8.02
N ILE A 210 15.86 6.94 -7.34
CA ILE A 210 17.16 7.20 -7.96
C ILE A 210 17.78 5.91 -8.49
N VAL A 211 17.67 4.80 -7.75
CA VAL A 211 18.27 3.51 -8.12
C VAL A 211 17.38 2.72 -9.10
N TRP A 212 16.07 2.95 -9.10
CA TRP A 212 15.11 2.20 -9.91
C TRP A 212 14.20 3.12 -10.76
N PRO A 213 14.69 3.62 -11.91
CA PRO A 213 13.93 4.54 -12.77
C PRO A 213 12.80 3.84 -13.52
N GLY A 214 11.58 4.39 -13.48
CA GLY A 214 10.48 4.00 -14.37
C GLY A 214 9.37 3.04 -13.87
N PRO A 215 9.55 2.17 -12.84
CA PRO A 215 8.44 1.38 -12.29
C PRO A 215 7.28 2.24 -11.79
N ASN A 216 7.56 3.46 -11.33
CA ASN A 216 6.59 4.37 -10.71
C ASN A 216 5.58 4.96 -11.70
N LEU A 217 5.98 5.16 -12.97
CA LEU A 217 5.10 5.65 -14.04
C LEU A 217 3.97 4.65 -14.34
N GLN A 218 4.30 3.35 -14.32
CA GLN A 218 3.34 2.28 -14.61
C GLN A 218 2.26 2.13 -13.52
N LEU A 219 2.54 2.54 -12.28
CA LEU A 219 1.64 2.36 -11.13
C LEU A 219 0.35 3.18 -11.26
N GLN A 220 0.45 4.41 -11.77
CA GLN A 220 -0.69 5.31 -11.85
C GLN A 220 -1.46 5.19 -13.16
N ASP A 221 -0.80 4.88 -14.28
CA ASP A 221 -1.47 4.61 -15.56
C ASP A 221 -2.49 3.47 -15.41
N GLY A 222 -2.15 2.41 -14.66
CA GLY A 222 -3.06 1.32 -14.36
C GLY A 222 -4.25 1.72 -13.46
N TYR A 223 -4.11 2.72 -12.58
CA TYR A 223 -5.25 3.23 -11.80
C TYR A 223 -6.22 4.03 -12.66
N VAL A 224 -5.70 4.88 -13.56
CA VAL A 224 -6.54 5.65 -14.49
C VAL A 224 -7.32 4.71 -15.40
N GLU A 225 -6.67 3.70 -15.99
CA GLU A 225 -7.34 2.71 -16.86
C GLU A 225 -8.43 1.91 -16.13
N ASN A 226 -8.21 1.54 -14.85
CA ASN A 226 -9.21 0.81 -14.05
C ASN A 226 -10.36 1.68 -13.51
N SER A 227 -10.22 3.02 -13.54
CA SER A 227 -11.22 3.96 -13.03
C SER A 227 -12.05 4.63 -14.13
N GLU A 228 -11.74 4.38 -15.40
CA GLU A 228 -12.59 4.79 -16.51
C GLU A 228 -13.93 4.04 -16.48
N PRO A 229 -15.08 4.73 -16.60
CA PRO A 229 -16.35 4.05 -16.79
C PRO A 229 -16.26 3.26 -18.09
N THR A 230 -16.49 1.95 -18.01
CA THR A 230 -16.66 1.12 -19.21
C THR A 230 -17.85 1.65 -19.99
N GLY A 231 -17.58 2.51 -20.97
CA GLY A 231 -18.54 3.01 -21.93
C GLY A 231 -18.98 1.86 -22.81
N VAL A 232 -20.01 1.13 -22.37
CA VAL A 232 -20.74 0.23 -23.25
C VAL A 232 -21.69 1.11 -24.07
N GLY A 233 -21.22 1.50 -25.26
CA GLY A 233 -22.09 1.84 -26.38
C GLY A 233 -22.66 0.60 -27.04
#